data_AF-A0A853QW56-F1
#
_entry.id   AF-A0A853QW56-F1
#
_cell.length_a   1.000
_cell.length_b   1.000
_cell.length_c   1.000
_cell.angle_alpha   90.00
_cell.angle_beta   90.00
_cell.angle_gamma   90.00
#
_symmetry.space_group_name_H-M   'P 1'
#
loop_
_entity.id
_entity.type
_entity.pdbx_description
1 polymer ?
#
loop_
_entity_poly.entity_id
_entity_poly.type
_entity_poly.pdbx_seq_one_letter_code
_entity_poly.pdbx_strand_id
1 'polypeptide(L)'
;MHLRLSTLSLALLLAGCGGGGSGDVANTSLPSHKISGQIQAQNVALDATVCIDSNQNFACDVGEISTQADSQGRYTLTSDSTQIYRFPIVADVSTGISVMTRSRQTSQSSILIAPALGKSSGNILNGVSSIFAGIMLDGNTEKEANRLLAEQLLQLGVEVNGDISQNFNHTALSILDANAVVLLQKAKASERIDLLATLGQTMAKNTPLIASEIVSGEKMTEYANTLMAQVSEERPLQDTGIIQFYSDQGAQAQADADYPGQDAEYGLDITAKNDVTGKSFAFIKLDAAGNELEAEASDWSCVKDVYSGLIWEVKSEDAASLNYKERLFALEIADKFIPFAKDVTAASCQAAGDAICTTQDYINRINQDKLCGLQTWRLPTNSEQYMMLDLGEVGDDAVGFNRDYFPHQPQNTEFFDGHTWTSGIAYLNTSQFQSYGSMQYLYTALSGATKGERSPIELYSSSTAADNDPSYVSPIRVVATKENNQ
;
A
#
# COMPACT_ATOMS: atom_id res chain seq x y z
N MET A 1 24.47 35.62 6.74
CA MET A 1 23.35 36.53 7.08
C MET A 1 22.58 36.82 5.80
N HIS A 2 21.55 36.03 5.52
CA HIS A 2 20.29 36.45 4.89
C HIS A 2 19.31 35.28 5.05
N LEU A 3 18.07 35.64 5.33
CA LEU A 3 16.98 34.83 5.90
C LEU A 3 15.84 34.81 4.86
N ARG A 4 15.04 33.72 4.84
CA ARG A 4 13.67 33.56 4.27
C ARG A 4 13.63 33.28 2.75
N LEU A 5 12.76 32.40 2.23
CA LEU A 5 11.31 32.29 2.49
C LEU A 5 10.80 30.88 2.83
N SER A 6 9.98 30.87 3.88
CA SER A 6 8.95 29.90 4.23
C SER A 6 7.81 29.87 3.22
N THR A 7 7.38 28.68 2.83
CA THR A 7 6.16 28.43 2.05
C THR A 7 4.93 28.84 2.85
N LEU A 8 4.19 29.85 2.35
CA LEU A 8 2.86 30.19 2.83
C LEU A 8 1.89 29.08 2.41
N SER A 9 1.40 28.32 3.38
CA SER A 9 0.15 27.57 3.26
C SER A 9 -1.00 28.56 3.47
N LEU A 10 -1.68 28.93 2.39
CA LEU A 10 -2.88 29.78 2.45
C LEU A 10 -4.10 28.88 2.68
N ALA A 11 -4.43 28.62 3.95
CA ALA A 11 -5.72 28.04 4.31
C ALA A 11 -6.81 29.11 4.15
N LEU A 12 -7.75 28.91 3.22
CA LEU A 12 -8.97 29.71 3.13
C LEU A 12 -9.86 29.45 4.35
N LEU A 13 -9.89 30.43 5.28
CA LEU A 13 -10.92 30.53 6.30
C LEU A 13 -12.13 31.27 5.72
N LEU A 14 -13.19 30.54 5.42
CA LEU A 14 -14.53 31.09 5.23
C LEU A 14 -15.10 31.47 6.60
N ALA A 15 -14.85 32.70 7.05
CA ALA A 15 -15.59 33.31 8.15
C ALA A 15 -16.71 34.18 7.57
N GLY A 16 -17.95 33.78 7.89
CA GLY A 16 -19.16 34.52 7.52
C GLY A 16 -19.13 35.96 8.01
N CYS A 17 -19.51 36.87 7.13
CA CYS A 17 -19.78 38.25 7.47
C CYS A 17 -21.03 38.31 8.36
N GLY A 18 -20.88 38.72 9.63
CA GLY A 18 -21.98 38.85 10.56
C GLY A 18 -21.62 39.66 11.80
N GLY A 19 -21.80 40.98 11.72
CA GLY A 19 -22.21 41.84 12.84
C GLY A 19 -21.16 42.15 13.92
N GLY A 20 -20.72 43.40 13.97
CA GLY A 20 -19.79 43.92 14.98
C GLY A 20 -20.33 43.90 16.41
N GLY A 21 -19.46 43.49 17.33
CA GLY A 21 -19.61 43.65 18.77
C GLY A 21 -18.26 43.40 19.42
N SER A 22 -17.72 44.42 20.08
CA SER A 22 -16.45 44.39 20.80
C SER A 22 -16.49 43.32 21.89
N GLY A 23 -15.78 42.22 21.70
CA GLY A 23 -15.64 41.13 22.66
C GLY A 23 -14.26 40.51 22.52
N ASP A 24 -13.64 40.23 23.65
CA ASP A 24 -12.26 39.78 23.80
C ASP A 24 -11.85 38.69 22.79
N VAL A 25 -10.66 38.86 22.21
CA VAL A 25 -10.03 37.84 21.35
C VAL A 25 -9.75 36.62 22.22
N ALA A 26 -10.69 35.67 22.22
CA ALA A 26 -10.50 34.37 22.84
C ALA A 26 -9.28 33.72 22.16
N ASN A 27 -8.25 33.48 22.96
CA ASN A 27 -7.03 32.80 22.54
C ASN A 27 -7.39 31.33 22.27
N THR A 28 -7.82 31.03 21.04
CA THR A 28 -8.18 29.67 20.63
C THR A 28 -6.89 28.89 20.39
N SER A 29 -6.29 28.35 21.45
CA SER A 29 -5.25 27.33 21.33
C SER A 29 -5.84 26.14 20.56
N LEU A 30 -5.13 25.65 19.54
CA LEU A 30 -5.53 24.44 18.82
C LEU A 30 -5.76 23.28 19.81
N PRO A 31 -6.73 22.39 19.55
CA PRO A 31 -6.97 21.24 20.41
C PRO A 31 -5.74 20.31 20.42
N SER A 32 -5.21 20.03 21.61
CA SER A 32 -4.08 19.12 21.80
C SER A 32 -4.57 17.67 21.91
N HIS A 33 -4.20 16.85 20.94
CA HIS A 33 -4.43 15.41 20.88
C HIS A 33 -3.27 14.65 21.52
N LYS A 34 -3.58 13.56 22.22
CA LYS A 34 -2.60 12.74 22.93
C LYS A 34 -2.78 11.28 22.58
N ILE A 35 -1.67 10.63 22.30
CA ILE A 35 -1.60 9.18 22.16
C ILE A 35 -0.59 8.65 23.18
N SER A 36 -0.98 7.59 23.90
CA SER A 36 -0.14 6.98 24.91
C SER A 36 -0.07 5.47 24.73
N GLY A 37 0.97 4.90 25.33
CA GLY A 37 1.25 3.49 25.20
C GLY A 37 2.42 3.06 26.06
N GLN A 38 2.88 1.85 25.80
CA GLN A 38 4.00 1.27 26.53
C GLN A 38 4.86 0.37 25.64
N ILE A 39 6.18 0.47 25.77
CA ILE A 39 7.13 -0.54 25.31
C ILE A 39 7.04 -1.74 26.24
N GLN A 40 6.59 -2.88 25.72
CA GLN A 40 6.40 -4.13 26.47
C GLN A 40 7.02 -5.31 25.73
N ALA A 41 8.34 -5.28 25.57
CA ALA A 41 9.11 -6.35 24.96
C ALA A 41 10.20 -6.86 25.89
N GLN A 42 10.61 -8.11 25.69
CA GLN A 42 11.70 -8.72 26.44
C GLN A 42 13.07 -8.33 25.86
N ASN A 43 14.09 -8.23 26.73
CA ASN A 43 15.48 -8.01 26.35
C ASN A 43 15.76 -6.71 25.55
N VAL A 44 14.96 -5.67 25.80
CA VAL A 44 15.15 -4.33 25.22
C VAL A 44 15.23 -3.26 26.30
N ALA A 45 15.87 -2.14 25.97
CA ALA A 45 15.81 -0.93 26.76
C ALA A 45 14.41 -0.31 26.62
N LEU A 46 13.77 -0.06 27.76
CA LEU A 46 12.41 0.51 27.80
C LEU A 46 12.43 2.04 27.70
N ASP A 47 13.53 2.69 28.05
CA ASP A 47 13.77 4.11 27.92
C ASP A 47 14.27 4.46 26.51
N ALA A 48 13.48 4.13 25.50
CA ALA A 48 13.77 4.38 24.09
C ALA A 48 13.04 5.62 23.53
N THR A 49 13.58 6.17 22.44
CA THR A 49 12.87 7.17 21.64
C THR A 49 11.67 6.50 20.97
N VAL A 50 10.51 7.14 21.08
CA VAL A 50 9.25 6.72 20.46
C VAL A 50 8.74 7.83 19.56
N CYS A 51 8.28 7.52 18.36
CA CYS A 51 7.81 8.49 17.38
C CYS A 51 6.53 8.04 16.67
N ILE A 52 5.81 9.01 16.09
CA ILE A 52 4.76 8.78 15.10
C ILE A 52 5.42 8.66 13.74
N ASP A 53 5.36 7.47 13.16
CA ASP A 53 5.93 7.16 11.85
C ASP A 53 5.00 7.65 10.74
N SER A 54 5.15 8.93 10.41
CA SER A 54 4.22 9.65 9.54
C SER A 54 4.50 9.38 8.06
N ASN A 55 5.72 8.96 7.72
CA ASN A 55 6.11 8.55 6.37
C ASN A 55 6.04 7.03 6.17
N GLN A 56 5.72 6.26 7.23
CA GLN A 56 5.53 4.81 7.23
C GLN A 56 6.76 4.03 6.79
N ASN A 57 7.95 4.52 7.15
CA ASN A 57 9.21 3.84 6.84
C ASN A 57 9.76 2.98 7.98
N PHE A 58 9.03 2.88 9.10
CA PHE A 58 9.42 2.18 10.32
C PHE A 58 10.76 2.65 10.92
N ALA A 59 11.00 3.95 10.86
CA ALA A 59 12.08 4.63 11.54
C ALA A 59 11.55 5.86 12.27
N CYS A 60 12.32 6.36 13.24
CA CYS A 60 12.08 7.67 13.82
C CYS A 60 12.94 8.69 13.11
N ASP A 61 12.31 9.53 12.30
CA ASP A 61 12.98 10.52 11.47
C ASP A 61 12.99 11.92 12.08
N VAL A 62 13.93 12.73 11.59
CA VAL A 62 13.98 14.16 11.93
C VAL A 62 12.72 14.84 11.40
N GLY A 63 11.98 15.48 12.30
CA GLY A 63 10.74 16.18 11.97
C GLY A 63 9.47 15.43 12.38
N GLU A 64 9.60 14.16 12.77
CA GLU A 64 8.47 13.40 13.31
C GLU A 64 8.20 13.74 14.77
N ILE A 65 6.92 13.61 15.15
CA ILE A 65 6.49 13.80 16.53
C ILE A 65 7.09 12.67 17.35
N SER A 66 7.98 13.02 18.28
CA SER A 66 8.72 12.06 19.08
C SER A 66 8.74 12.43 20.56
N THR A 67 8.99 11.43 21.39
CA THR A 67 9.14 11.55 22.84
C THR A 67 10.10 10.49 23.35
N GLN A 68 10.61 10.68 24.56
CA GLN A 68 11.43 9.69 25.25
C GLN A 68 10.52 8.88 26.18
N ALA A 69 10.49 7.56 26.02
CA ALA A 69 9.80 6.69 26.98
C ALA A 69 10.51 6.69 28.33
N ASP A 70 9.74 6.50 29.42
CA ASP A 70 10.30 6.39 30.77
C ASP A 70 10.95 5.02 31.03
N SER A 71 11.55 4.83 32.20
CA SER A 71 12.21 3.57 32.58
C SER A 71 11.26 2.37 32.71
N GLN A 72 9.95 2.60 32.67
CA GLN A 72 8.91 1.56 32.62
C GLN A 72 8.35 1.38 31.20
N GLY A 73 8.92 2.05 30.20
CA GLY A 73 8.51 1.99 28.80
C GLY A 73 7.30 2.83 28.46
N ARG A 74 6.77 3.63 29.38
CA ARG A 74 5.56 4.43 29.12
C ARG A 74 5.94 5.68 28.34
N TYR A 75 5.11 6.01 27.36
CA TYR A 75 5.30 7.19 26.53
C TYR A 75 3.98 7.93 26.32
N THR A 76 4.07 9.20 25.97
CA THR A 76 2.94 10.02 25.52
C THR A 76 3.44 10.98 24.46
N LEU A 77 2.79 10.94 23.30
CA LEU A 77 3.03 11.82 22.16
C LEU A 77 1.87 12.81 22.06
N THR A 78 2.16 14.04 21.66
CA THR A 78 1.16 15.12 21.58
C THR A 78 1.22 15.80 20.22
N SER A 79 0.06 16.10 19.63
CA SER A 79 -0.07 16.82 18.37
C SER A 79 -1.29 17.72 18.39
N ASP A 80 -1.27 18.78 17.60
CA ASP A 80 -2.46 19.61 17.33
C ASP A 80 -3.30 19.03 16.17
N SER A 81 -2.90 17.88 15.61
CA SER A 81 -3.57 17.19 14.50
C SER A 81 -4.15 15.84 14.92
N THR A 82 -5.36 15.54 14.44
CA THR A 82 -6.01 14.22 14.60
C THR A 82 -5.33 13.11 13.79
N GLN A 83 -4.43 13.46 12.86
CA GLN A 83 -3.67 12.46 12.09
C GLN A 83 -2.74 11.62 13.00
N ILE A 84 -2.42 12.08 14.21
CA ILE A 84 -1.61 11.34 15.19
C ILE A 84 -2.16 9.94 15.53
N TYR A 85 -3.46 9.69 15.34
CA TYR A 85 -4.08 8.38 15.60
C TYR A 85 -4.02 7.41 14.40
N ARG A 86 -3.51 7.86 13.25
CA ARG A 86 -3.64 7.15 11.95
C ARG A 86 -2.33 6.56 11.45
N PHE A 87 -1.24 6.80 12.15
CA PHE A 87 0.09 6.34 11.80
C PHE A 87 0.59 5.30 12.79
N PRO A 88 1.43 4.36 12.35
CA PRO A 88 2.15 3.48 13.26
C PRO A 88 2.97 4.29 14.27
N ILE A 89 3.22 3.69 15.42
CA ILE A 89 4.13 4.24 16.42
C ILE A 89 5.37 3.35 16.40
N VAL A 90 6.55 3.95 16.33
CA VAL A 90 7.82 3.23 16.27
C VAL A 90 8.65 3.55 17.50
N ALA A 91 9.37 2.56 18.02
CA ALA A 91 10.45 2.75 18.98
C ALA A 91 11.75 2.15 18.46
N ASP A 92 12.82 2.93 18.49
CA ASP A 92 14.19 2.46 18.27
C ASP A 92 14.77 2.02 19.61
N VAL A 93 14.81 0.71 19.82
CA VAL A 93 15.17 0.11 21.11
C VAL A 93 16.57 -0.48 21.07
N SER A 94 17.38 -0.13 22.08
CA SER A 94 18.63 -0.84 22.32
C SER A 94 18.35 -2.22 22.88
N THR A 95 19.02 -3.24 22.37
CA THR A 95 18.86 -4.65 22.78
C THR A 95 20.07 -5.18 23.53
N GLY A 96 21.16 -4.41 23.54
CA GLY A 96 22.42 -4.72 24.23
C GLY A 96 22.37 -4.39 25.72
N ILE A 97 21.45 -5.01 26.47
CA ILE A 97 21.49 -4.94 27.95
C ILE A 97 22.90 -5.31 28.41
N SER A 98 23.53 -4.40 29.14
CA SER A 98 24.91 -4.51 29.60
C SER A 98 25.07 -5.67 30.58
N VAL A 99 25.33 -6.87 30.08
CA VAL A 99 26.06 -7.88 30.86
C VAL A 99 27.48 -7.34 30.98
N MET A 100 27.94 -7.11 32.22
CA MET A 100 29.25 -6.56 32.55
C MET A 100 30.40 -7.43 32.00
N THR A 101 30.73 -7.29 30.72
CA THR A 101 31.96 -7.84 30.14
C THR A 101 32.64 -6.76 29.30
N ARG A 102 33.84 -6.36 29.73
CA ARG A 102 34.72 -5.37 29.07
C ARG A 102 35.24 -5.89 27.73
N SER A 103 34.39 -5.90 26.72
CA SER A 103 34.79 -6.09 25.32
C SER A 103 33.90 -5.20 24.46
N ARG A 104 34.51 -4.50 23.49
CA ARG A 104 33.91 -3.48 22.63
C ARG A 104 32.48 -3.84 22.20
N GLN A 105 31.49 -3.15 22.78
CA GLN A 105 30.08 -3.29 22.42
C GLN A 105 29.84 -2.69 21.04
N THR A 106 29.35 -3.50 20.10
CA THR A 106 28.49 -3.01 19.03
C THR A 106 27.10 -2.82 19.63
N SER A 107 26.60 -1.59 19.71
CA SER A 107 25.22 -1.33 20.15
C SER A 107 24.27 -1.99 19.15
N GLN A 108 23.65 -3.11 19.52
CA GLN A 108 22.61 -3.74 18.72
C GLN A 108 21.28 -3.04 19.02
N SER A 109 20.66 -2.45 18.01
CA SER A 109 19.32 -1.90 18.09
C SER A 109 18.32 -2.78 17.33
N SER A 110 17.06 -2.66 17.72
CA SER A 110 15.90 -3.23 17.02
C SER A 110 14.83 -2.17 16.94
N ILE A 111 13.77 -2.44 16.17
CA ILE A 111 12.58 -1.60 16.12
C ILE A 111 11.38 -2.34 16.67
N LEU A 112 10.51 -1.61 17.36
CA LEU A 112 9.21 -2.10 17.79
C LEU A 112 8.14 -1.17 17.23
N ILE A 113 7.05 -1.75 16.75
CA ILE A 113 6.00 -1.00 16.07
C ILE A 113 4.65 -1.31 16.72
N ALA A 114 3.88 -0.28 17.02
CA ALA A 114 2.47 -0.42 17.35
C ALA A 114 1.66 -0.10 16.07
N PRO A 115 0.75 -0.97 15.63
CA PRO A 115 -0.06 -0.74 14.45
C PRO A 115 -0.99 0.47 14.63
N ALA A 116 -1.34 1.11 13.52
CA ALA A 116 -2.24 2.27 13.48
C ALA A 116 -3.72 1.87 13.73
N LEU A 117 -4.05 1.49 14.97
CA LEU A 117 -5.38 1.02 15.36
C LEU A 117 -6.35 2.14 15.79
N GLY A 118 -5.99 3.42 15.60
CA GLY A 118 -6.84 4.55 16.00
C GLY A 118 -6.98 4.74 17.51
N LYS A 119 -6.14 4.08 18.33
CA LYS A 119 -6.24 4.09 19.79
C LYS A 119 -5.56 5.33 20.38
N SER A 120 -6.26 6.04 21.26
CA SER A 120 -5.68 7.16 22.02
C SER A 120 -4.82 6.73 23.21
N SER A 121 -4.95 5.48 23.67
CA SER A 121 -4.15 4.91 24.74
C SER A 121 -4.05 3.40 24.60
N GLY A 122 -3.09 2.78 25.30
CA GLY A 122 -2.91 1.33 25.27
C GLY A 122 -2.21 0.81 24.01
N ASN A 123 -1.49 1.68 23.30
CA ASN A 123 -0.66 1.28 22.17
C ASN A 123 0.58 0.51 22.68
N ILE A 124 0.64 -0.78 22.42
CA ILE A 124 1.75 -1.65 22.84
C ILE A 124 2.79 -1.72 21.74
N LEU A 125 4.05 -1.49 22.12
CA LEU A 125 5.23 -1.68 21.26
C LEU A 125 5.94 -2.94 21.72
N ASN A 126 5.80 -4.02 20.96
CA ASN A 126 6.50 -5.29 21.16
C ASN A 126 6.66 -6.07 19.84
N GLY A 127 7.29 -7.24 19.88
CA GLY A 127 7.54 -8.04 18.68
C GLY A 127 6.27 -8.52 17.99
N VAL A 128 5.22 -8.82 18.75
CA VAL A 128 3.91 -9.27 18.22
C VAL A 128 3.21 -8.12 17.50
N SER A 129 3.15 -6.95 18.13
CA SER A 129 2.54 -5.76 17.53
C SER A 129 3.29 -5.33 16.28
N SER A 130 4.61 -5.53 16.23
CA SER A 130 5.41 -5.30 15.01
C SER A 130 5.01 -6.23 13.86
N ILE A 131 4.87 -7.53 14.11
CA ILE A 131 4.40 -8.48 13.09
C ILE A 131 3.00 -8.08 12.61
N PHE A 132 2.11 -7.72 13.54
CA PHE A 132 0.76 -7.28 13.20
C PHE A 132 0.77 -6.01 12.34
N ALA A 133 1.64 -5.05 12.66
CA ALA A 133 1.86 -3.86 11.84
C ALA A 133 2.37 -4.23 10.43
N GLY A 134 3.28 -5.20 10.33
CA GLY A 134 3.74 -5.76 9.05
C GLY A 134 2.60 -6.35 8.21
N ILE A 135 1.65 -7.06 8.82
CA ILE A 135 0.46 -7.56 8.11
C ILE A 135 -0.40 -6.39 7.61
N MET A 136 -0.59 -5.36 8.43
CA MET A 136 -1.39 -4.19 8.05
C MET A 136 -0.72 -3.32 6.96
N LEU A 137 0.61 -3.33 6.85
CA LEU A 137 1.32 -2.65 5.76
C LEU A 137 0.88 -3.13 4.37
N ASP A 138 0.58 -4.42 4.24
CA ASP A 138 0.06 -5.03 3.01
C ASP A 138 -1.39 -4.65 2.70
N GLY A 139 -1.96 -3.70 3.45
CA GLY A 139 -3.33 -3.22 3.26
C GLY A 139 -4.40 -4.09 3.94
N ASN A 140 -4.02 -5.03 4.79
CA ASN A 140 -4.96 -5.81 5.61
C ASN A 140 -5.59 -4.92 6.70
N THR A 141 -6.89 -5.06 6.96
CA THR A 141 -7.51 -4.35 8.10
C THR A 141 -7.13 -5.02 9.43
N GLU A 142 -7.45 -4.39 10.56
CA GLU A 142 -7.30 -5.01 11.89
C GLU A 142 -7.97 -6.39 11.96
N LYS A 143 -9.13 -6.57 11.31
CA LYS A 143 -9.85 -7.85 11.33
C LYS A 143 -9.13 -8.92 10.51
N GLU A 144 -8.64 -8.59 9.31
CA GLU A 144 -7.85 -9.53 8.51
C GLU A 144 -6.52 -9.84 9.18
N ALA A 145 -5.84 -8.85 9.76
CA ALA A 145 -4.59 -9.05 10.47
C ALA A 145 -4.77 -9.96 11.69
N ASN A 146 -5.85 -9.80 12.45
CA ASN A 146 -6.22 -10.72 13.53
C ASN A 146 -6.44 -12.14 12.99
N ARG A 147 -7.24 -12.29 11.93
CA ARG A 147 -7.53 -13.60 11.33
C ARG A 147 -6.24 -14.29 10.84
N LEU A 148 -5.43 -13.58 10.04
CA LEU A 148 -4.23 -14.11 9.42
C LEU A 148 -3.17 -14.48 10.46
N LEU A 149 -2.94 -13.61 11.45
CA LEU A 149 -1.98 -13.91 12.52
C LEU A 149 -2.47 -15.09 13.37
N ALA A 150 -3.75 -15.16 13.69
CA ALA A 150 -4.33 -16.29 14.44
C ALA A 150 -4.21 -17.61 13.68
N GLU A 151 -4.48 -17.63 12.37
CA GLU A 151 -4.32 -18.80 11.52
C GLU A 151 -2.87 -19.28 11.48
N GLN A 152 -1.92 -18.36 11.34
CA GLN A 152 -0.49 -18.71 11.33
C GLN A 152 -0.01 -19.20 12.70
N LEU A 153 -0.46 -18.59 13.80
CA LEU A 153 -0.14 -19.07 15.14
C LEU A 153 -0.70 -20.47 15.38
N LEU A 154 -1.92 -20.74 14.92
CA LEU A 154 -2.53 -22.07 15.04
C LEU A 154 -1.72 -23.12 14.28
N GLN A 155 -1.21 -22.80 13.08
CA GLN A 155 -0.31 -23.68 12.32
C GLN A 155 1.00 -23.97 13.08
N LEU A 156 1.46 -23.01 13.90
CA LEU A 156 2.63 -23.15 14.76
C LEU A 156 2.30 -23.77 16.14
N GLY A 157 1.05 -24.20 16.36
CA GLY A 157 0.61 -24.82 17.61
C GLY A 157 0.35 -23.84 18.76
N VAL A 158 0.19 -22.54 18.48
CA VAL A 158 -0.11 -21.50 19.46
C VAL A 158 -1.56 -21.05 19.31
N GLU A 159 -2.36 -21.27 20.34
CA GLU A 159 -3.77 -20.85 20.37
C GLU A 159 -3.92 -19.57 21.21
N VAL A 160 -4.57 -18.56 20.64
CA VAL A 160 -4.91 -17.30 21.34
C VAL A 160 -6.41 -17.09 21.23
N ASN A 161 -7.06 -16.90 22.38
CA ASN A 161 -8.50 -16.64 22.43
C ASN A 161 -8.77 -15.13 22.33
N GLY A 162 -9.63 -14.75 21.39
CA GLY A 162 -10.02 -13.36 21.13
C GLY A 162 -9.07 -12.63 20.17
N ASP A 163 -9.33 -11.33 19.98
CA ASP A 163 -8.58 -10.50 19.04
C ASP A 163 -7.17 -10.19 19.59
N ILE A 164 -6.16 -10.61 18.85
CA ILE A 164 -4.73 -10.38 19.17
C ILE A 164 -4.44 -8.88 19.25
N SER A 165 -5.08 -8.06 18.41
CA SER A 165 -4.95 -6.59 18.41
C SER A 165 -5.35 -5.91 19.72
N GLN A 166 -6.08 -6.62 20.59
CA GLN A 166 -6.48 -6.14 21.91
C GLN A 166 -5.54 -6.62 23.03
N ASN A 167 -4.65 -7.57 22.74
CA ASN A 167 -3.81 -8.22 23.74
C ASN A 167 -2.47 -8.72 23.17
N PHE A 168 -1.68 -7.80 22.58
CA PHE A 168 -0.36 -8.11 22.01
C PHE A 168 0.64 -8.69 23.02
N ASN A 169 0.38 -8.56 24.32
CA ASN A 169 1.21 -9.07 25.42
C ASN A 169 0.61 -10.34 26.07
N HIS A 170 -0.29 -11.06 25.38
CA HIS A 170 -0.81 -12.33 25.86
C HIS A 170 0.33 -13.32 26.15
N THR A 171 0.24 -14.07 27.25
CA THR A 171 1.32 -14.97 27.70
C THR A 171 1.69 -16.04 26.68
N ALA A 172 0.72 -16.57 25.92
CA ALA A 172 0.98 -17.52 24.84
C ALA A 172 1.85 -16.94 23.70
N LEU A 173 1.97 -15.62 23.61
CA LEU A 173 2.75 -14.92 22.58
C LEU A 173 4.15 -14.51 23.06
N SER A 174 4.55 -14.85 24.29
CA SER A 174 5.81 -14.37 24.86
C SER A 174 7.06 -14.88 24.11
N ILE A 175 6.99 -16.08 23.54
CA ILE A 175 8.07 -16.64 22.71
C ILE A 175 8.14 -15.89 21.38
N LEU A 176 6.99 -15.67 20.74
CA LEU A 176 6.91 -14.91 19.49
C LEU A 176 7.46 -13.50 19.67
N ASP A 177 7.07 -12.81 20.75
CA ASP A 177 7.58 -11.47 21.10
C ASP A 177 9.12 -11.46 21.14
N ALA A 178 9.71 -12.33 21.97
CA ALA A 178 11.16 -12.37 22.15
C ALA A 178 11.91 -12.70 20.85
N ASN A 179 11.38 -13.65 20.08
CA ASN A 179 11.96 -14.07 18.81
C ASN A 179 11.85 -12.99 17.73
N ALA A 180 10.69 -12.33 17.62
CA ALA A 180 10.47 -11.25 16.67
C ALA A 180 11.44 -10.08 16.92
N VAL A 181 11.71 -9.72 18.18
CA VAL A 181 12.73 -8.71 18.52
C VAL A 181 14.10 -9.07 17.94
N VAL A 182 14.53 -10.33 18.08
CA VAL A 182 15.82 -10.81 17.58
C VAL A 182 15.84 -10.88 16.05
N LEU A 183 14.74 -11.27 15.43
CA LEU A 183 14.61 -11.30 13.97
C LEU A 183 14.71 -9.89 13.38
N LEU A 184 14.06 -8.90 13.99
CA LEU A 184 14.11 -7.50 13.55
C LEU A 184 15.50 -6.87 13.70
N GLN A 185 16.34 -7.34 14.64
CA GLN A 185 17.75 -6.96 14.71
C GLN A 185 18.56 -7.42 13.49
N LYS A 186 18.09 -8.42 12.74
CA LYS A 186 18.79 -8.93 11.55
C LYS A 186 18.55 -8.06 10.32
N ALA A 187 17.48 -7.28 10.32
CA ALA A 187 17.11 -6.42 9.20
C ALA A 187 18.01 -5.19 9.11
N LYS A 188 18.52 -4.88 7.90
CA LYS A 188 19.02 -3.53 7.63
C LYS A 188 17.86 -2.55 7.62
N ALA A 189 18.13 -1.26 7.85
CA ALA A 189 17.10 -0.22 7.81
C ALA A 189 16.26 -0.26 6.52
N SER A 190 16.91 -0.46 5.36
CA SER A 190 16.25 -0.54 4.05
C SER A 190 15.42 -1.81 3.82
N GLU A 191 15.56 -2.85 4.66
CA GLU A 191 14.93 -4.15 4.47
C GLU A 191 13.76 -4.36 5.46
N ARG A 192 13.55 -3.43 6.40
CA ARG A 192 12.60 -3.61 7.53
C ARG A 192 11.16 -3.77 7.06
N ILE A 193 10.73 -2.96 6.09
CA ILE A 193 9.37 -3.00 5.55
C ILE A 193 9.12 -4.36 4.92
N ASP A 194 9.97 -4.75 3.96
CA ASP A 194 9.83 -5.99 3.23
C ASP A 194 9.92 -7.22 4.14
N LEU A 195 10.85 -7.19 5.11
CA LEU A 195 10.97 -8.27 6.09
C LEU A 195 9.70 -8.42 6.92
N LEU A 196 9.13 -7.31 7.42
CA LEU A 196 7.94 -7.33 8.26
C LEU A 196 6.68 -7.70 7.48
N ALA A 197 6.52 -7.19 6.26
CA ALA A 197 5.42 -7.55 5.38
C ALA A 197 5.46 -9.05 5.06
N THR A 198 6.61 -9.53 4.57
CA THR A 198 6.81 -10.95 4.22
C THR A 198 6.63 -11.85 5.44
N LEU A 199 7.23 -11.49 6.58
CA LEU A 199 7.04 -12.21 7.83
C LEU A 199 5.56 -12.24 8.22
N GLY A 200 4.87 -11.10 8.16
CA GLY A 200 3.45 -11.00 8.44
C GLY A 200 2.59 -11.96 7.62
N GLN A 201 2.92 -12.15 6.34
CA GLN A 201 2.16 -13.04 5.44
C GLN A 201 2.53 -14.52 5.57
N THR A 202 3.79 -14.81 5.90
CA THR A 202 4.37 -16.15 5.68
C THR A 202 5.10 -16.74 6.89
N MET A 203 4.95 -16.13 8.07
CA MET A 203 5.54 -16.55 9.34
C MET A 203 5.49 -18.06 9.55
N ALA A 204 4.31 -18.67 9.44
CA ALA A 204 4.15 -20.11 9.72
C ALA A 204 4.94 -20.99 8.74
N LYS A 205 5.04 -20.58 7.48
CA LYS A 205 5.73 -21.31 6.41
C LYS A 205 7.24 -21.19 6.54
N ASN A 206 7.75 -19.98 6.75
CA ASN A 206 9.17 -19.69 6.62
C ASN A 206 9.92 -19.64 7.96
N THR A 207 9.21 -19.51 9.06
CA THR A 207 9.79 -19.38 10.39
C THR A 207 9.12 -20.37 11.38
N PRO A 208 9.16 -21.69 11.11
CA PRO A 208 8.33 -22.69 11.80
C PRO A 208 8.57 -22.82 13.32
N LEU A 209 9.63 -22.23 13.85
CA LEU A 209 9.97 -22.27 15.28
C LEU A 209 9.75 -20.93 16.00
N ILE A 210 9.37 -19.87 15.27
CA ILE A 210 9.38 -18.50 15.78
C ILE A 210 8.41 -18.27 16.95
N ALA A 211 7.35 -19.06 17.04
CA ALA A 211 6.33 -18.96 18.08
C ALA A 211 6.39 -20.09 19.12
N SER A 212 7.11 -21.17 18.85
CA SER A 212 7.05 -22.42 19.64
C SER A 212 8.24 -22.63 20.57
N GLU A 213 9.44 -22.14 20.23
CA GLU A 213 10.62 -22.20 21.07
C GLU A 213 11.56 -21.01 20.87
N ILE A 214 12.49 -20.78 21.79
CA ILE A 214 13.50 -19.72 21.65
C ILE A 214 14.50 -20.11 20.56
N VAL A 215 14.59 -19.31 19.51
CA VAL A 215 15.41 -19.60 18.34
C VAL A 215 16.79 -18.97 18.49
N SER A 216 17.84 -19.70 18.09
CA SER A 216 19.22 -19.20 18.16
C SER A 216 19.45 -18.02 17.22
N GLY A 217 20.39 -17.14 17.56
CA GLY A 217 20.73 -15.99 16.72
C GLY A 217 21.20 -16.36 15.31
N GLU A 218 21.82 -17.53 15.14
CA GLU A 218 22.25 -18.07 13.83
C GLU A 218 21.04 -18.49 12.99
N LYS A 219 20.09 -19.24 13.59
CA LYS A 219 18.88 -19.66 12.90
C LYS A 219 17.97 -18.46 12.56
N MET A 220 17.97 -17.41 13.39
CA MET A 220 17.28 -16.16 13.06
C MET A 220 17.89 -15.43 11.87
N THR A 221 19.21 -15.48 11.69
CA THR A 221 19.84 -14.96 10.47
C THR A 221 19.40 -15.77 9.24
N GLU A 222 19.28 -17.10 9.36
CA GLU A 222 18.77 -17.95 8.27
C GLU A 222 17.30 -17.60 7.92
N TYR A 223 16.44 -17.40 8.92
CA TYR A 223 15.06 -16.96 8.71
C TYR A 223 14.97 -15.59 8.04
N ALA A 224 15.75 -14.60 8.50
CA ALA A 224 15.79 -13.27 7.87
C ALA A 224 16.20 -13.38 6.39
N ASN A 225 17.25 -14.15 6.09
CA ASN A 225 17.69 -14.37 4.71
C ASN A 225 16.63 -15.08 3.86
N THR A 226 15.91 -16.05 4.43
CA THR A 226 14.84 -16.79 3.73
C THR A 226 13.67 -15.87 3.38
N LEU A 227 13.26 -15.02 4.32
CA LEU A 227 12.21 -14.02 4.10
C LEU A 227 12.63 -13.00 3.03
N MET A 228 13.84 -12.46 3.12
CA MET A 228 14.33 -11.50 2.12
C MET A 228 14.58 -12.12 0.74
N ALA A 229 14.90 -13.41 0.67
CA ALA A 229 14.95 -14.14 -0.60
C ALA A 229 13.56 -14.21 -1.25
N GLN A 230 12.49 -14.34 -0.46
CA GLN A 230 11.12 -14.30 -0.99
C GLN A 230 10.72 -12.93 -1.48
N VAL A 231 11.19 -11.85 -0.84
CA VAL A 231 11.03 -10.49 -1.39
C VAL A 231 11.74 -10.37 -2.74
N SER A 232 12.93 -10.96 -2.87
CA SER A 232 13.68 -10.95 -4.13
C SER A 232 13.07 -11.87 -5.20
N GLU A 233 12.34 -12.92 -4.80
CA GLU A 233 11.53 -13.77 -5.68
C GLU A 233 10.14 -13.14 -5.95
N GLU A 234 9.65 -12.27 -5.07
CA GLU A 234 8.53 -11.36 -5.27
C GLU A 234 9.01 -10.16 -6.11
N ARG A 235 9.30 -10.51 -7.37
CA ARG A 235 8.92 -9.73 -8.54
C ARG A 235 9.58 -8.35 -8.62
N PRO A 236 10.75 -8.23 -9.29
CA PRO A 236 11.33 -6.91 -9.60
C PRO A 236 10.25 -5.92 -10.06
N LEU A 237 10.31 -4.69 -9.56
CA LEU A 237 9.37 -3.65 -9.95
C LEU A 237 9.65 -3.25 -11.40
N GLN A 238 8.59 -2.93 -12.15
CA GLN A 238 8.75 -2.26 -13.44
C GLN A 238 9.42 -0.89 -13.24
N ASP A 239 10.10 -0.46 -14.29
CA ASP A 239 10.67 0.88 -14.40
C ASP A 239 9.56 1.95 -14.37
N THR A 240 9.86 3.19 -13.97
CA THR A 240 8.84 4.24 -13.97
C THR A 240 8.63 4.86 -15.37
N GLY A 241 9.57 4.61 -16.29
CA GLY A 241 9.62 5.24 -17.61
C GLY A 241 10.24 6.64 -17.62
N ILE A 242 10.62 7.20 -16.47
CA ILE A 242 11.24 8.53 -16.34
C ILE A 242 12.73 8.45 -16.64
N ILE A 243 13.07 8.72 -17.89
CA ILE A 243 14.48 8.67 -18.38
C ILE A 243 15.22 10.01 -18.29
N GLN A 244 14.56 11.06 -17.79
CA GLN A 244 15.11 12.41 -17.69
C GLN A 244 15.55 12.73 -16.26
N PHE A 245 16.59 13.55 -16.14
CA PHE A 245 16.98 14.17 -14.88
C PHE A 245 16.34 15.55 -14.77
N TYR A 246 16.29 16.11 -13.58
CA TYR A 246 15.65 17.38 -13.26
C TYR A 246 16.60 18.25 -12.43
N SER A 247 16.52 19.56 -12.63
CA SER A 247 17.16 20.59 -11.80
C SER A 247 16.22 21.79 -11.65
N ASP A 248 16.69 22.85 -11.00
CA ASP A 248 16.00 24.15 -10.98
C ASP A 248 15.72 24.72 -12.39
N GLN A 249 16.41 24.25 -13.44
CA GLN A 249 16.17 24.65 -14.83
C GLN A 249 15.15 23.75 -15.55
N GLY A 250 14.59 22.75 -14.86
CA GLY A 250 13.65 21.77 -15.40
C GLY A 250 14.33 20.47 -15.84
N ALA A 251 13.68 19.77 -16.78
CA ALA A 251 14.15 18.48 -17.28
C ALA A 251 15.42 18.60 -18.15
N GLN A 252 16.34 17.66 -18.00
CA GLN A 252 17.64 17.60 -18.65
C GLN A 252 18.07 16.16 -18.93
N ALA A 253 19.01 15.99 -19.88
CA ALA A 253 19.44 14.69 -20.38
C ALA A 253 20.59 14.06 -19.58
N GLN A 254 21.19 14.78 -18.63
CA GLN A 254 22.34 14.32 -17.85
C GLN A 254 22.12 14.59 -16.37
N ALA A 255 22.66 13.70 -15.54
CA ALA A 255 22.68 13.87 -14.10
C ALA A 255 23.44 15.15 -13.71
N ASP A 256 22.92 15.83 -12.70
CA ASP A 256 23.54 16.99 -12.08
C ASP A 256 24.00 16.59 -10.67
N ALA A 257 25.27 16.88 -10.36
CA ALA A 257 25.87 16.53 -9.07
C ALA A 257 25.19 17.22 -7.88
N ASP A 258 24.51 18.35 -8.11
CA ASP A 258 23.75 19.06 -7.08
C ASP A 258 22.36 18.46 -6.83
N TYR A 259 21.90 17.55 -7.71
CA TYR A 259 20.60 16.87 -7.62
C TYR A 259 20.75 15.34 -7.76
N PRO A 260 21.49 14.68 -6.85
CA PRO A 260 21.66 13.22 -6.88
C PRO A 260 20.38 12.51 -6.42
N GLY A 261 20.25 11.22 -6.75
CA GLY A 261 19.16 10.39 -6.23
C GLY A 261 17.91 10.35 -7.14
N GLN A 262 18.05 10.71 -8.41
CA GLN A 262 16.93 10.77 -9.35
C GLN A 262 16.65 9.42 -10.00
N ASP A 263 15.42 9.21 -10.46
CA ASP A 263 14.94 7.95 -11.04
C ASP A 263 15.90 7.42 -12.12
N ALA A 264 16.21 8.25 -13.11
CA ALA A 264 17.11 7.96 -14.23
C ALA A 264 18.58 7.63 -13.84
N GLU A 265 18.97 7.74 -12.57
CA GLU A 265 20.31 7.36 -12.07
C GLU A 265 20.38 5.91 -11.55
N TYR A 266 19.26 5.23 -11.32
CA TYR A 266 19.22 3.92 -10.62
C TYR A 266 18.35 2.89 -11.33
N GLY A 267 18.25 1.70 -10.74
CA GLY A 267 17.27 0.70 -11.16
C GLY A 267 17.46 0.15 -12.57
N LEU A 268 16.34 -0.05 -13.26
CA LEU A 268 16.31 -0.65 -14.58
C LEU A 268 16.86 0.30 -15.66
N ASP A 269 16.76 1.62 -15.46
CA ASP A 269 17.39 2.64 -16.32
C ASP A 269 18.91 2.51 -16.49
N ILE A 270 19.58 1.82 -15.56
CA ILE A 270 21.02 1.51 -15.65
C ILE A 270 21.26 0.04 -16.05
N THR A 271 20.46 -0.88 -15.51
CA THR A 271 20.75 -2.32 -15.57
C THR A 271 20.07 -3.05 -16.74
N ALA A 272 18.99 -2.48 -17.29
CA ALA A 272 18.16 -3.10 -18.32
C ALA A 272 17.60 -2.08 -19.33
N LYS A 273 18.31 -0.97 -19.53
CA LYS A 273 17.91 0.11 -20.44
C LYS A 273 17.67 -0.40 -21.86
N ASN A 274 16.51 -0.07 -22.42
CA ASN A 274 16.22 -0.34 -23.82
C ASN A 274 16.95 0.66 -24.73
N ASP A 275 17.76 0.18 -25.67
CA ASP A 275 18.55 1.04 -26.57
C ASP A 275 17.71 1.88 -27.55
N VAL A 276 16.45 1.52 -27.77
CA VAL A 276 15.55 2.21 -28.71
C VAL A 276 14.70 3.25 -28.01
N THR A 277 13.97 2.86 -26.97
CA THR A 277 13.03 3.75 -26.26
C THR A 277 13.70 4.49 -25.11
N GLY A 278 14.83 3.99 -24.61
CA GLY A 278 15.49 4.46 -23.39
C GLY A 278 14.82 4.00 -22.11
N LYS A 279 13.59 3.46 -22.17
CA LYS A 279 12.77 3.03 -21.02
C LYS A 279 12.91 1.54 -20.77
N SER A 280 12.80 1.11 -19.52
CA SER A 280 13.20 -0.26 -19.16
C SER A 280 12.03 -1.22 -18.90
N PHE A 281 10.86 -0.92 -19.49
CA PHE A 281 9.70 -1.81 -19.47
C PHE A 281 9.94 -3.12 -20.23
N ALA A 282 9.58 -4.24 -19.61
CA ALA A 282 9.68 -5.57 -20.23
C ALA A 282 8.32 -6.28 -20.26
N PHE A 283 7.78 -6.46 -21.48
CA PHE A 283 6.48 -7.06 -21.74
C PHE A 283 6.55 -8.13 -22.82
N ILE A 284 5.69 -9.14 -22.73
CA ILE A 284 5.52 -10.19 -23.75
C ILE A 284 4.05 -10.26 -24.15
N LYS A 285 3.76 -10.16 -25.44
CA LYS A 285 2.41 -10.35 -25.99
C LYS A 285 2.04 -11.84 -25.91
N LEU A 286 0.79 -12.13 -25.52
CA LEU A 286 0.26 -13.49 -25.42
C LEU A 286 -0.97 -13.67 -26.33
N ASP A 287 -1.08 -14.83 -26.96
CA ASP A 287 -2.27 -15.23 -27.71
C ASP A 287 -3.47 -15.57 -26.79
N ALA A 288 -4.60 -15.90 -27.39
CA ALA A 288 -5.82 -16.27 -26.67
C ALA A 288 -5.70 -17.54 -25.81
N ALA A 289 -4.66 -18.36 -26.02
CA ALA A 289 -4.34 -19.55 -25.23
C ALA A 289 -3.23 -19.30 -24.19
N GLY A 290 -2.68 -18.08 -24.11
CA GLY A 290 -1.63 -17.70 -23.17
C GLY A 290 -0.21 -18.08 -23.60
N ASN A 291 -0.01 -18.41 -24.88
CA ASN A 291 1.30 -18.66 -25.46
C ASN A 291 1.98 -17.34 -25.81
N GLU A 292 3.30 -17.28 -25.63
CA GLU A 292 4.11 -16.12 -25.97
C GLU A 292 4.14 -15.91 -27.49
N LEU A 293 3.99 -14.66 -27.91
CA LEU A 293 4.04 -14.20 -29.28
C LEU A 293 5.32 -13.40 -29.52
N GLU A 294 5.73 -13.33 -30.78
CA GLU A 294 6.79 -12.42 -31.22
C GLU A 294 6.40 -10.95 -30.96
N ALA A 295 7.39 -10.10 -30.68
CA ALA A 295 7.16 -8.69 -30.34
C ALA A 295 6.34 -7.92 -31.41
N GLU A 296 6.54 -8.28 -32.68
CA GLU A 296 5.89 -7.67 -33.86
C GLU A 296 4.48 -8.20 -34.15
N ALA A 297 3.92 -9.05 -33.28
CA ALA A 297 2.56 -9.55 -33.46
C ALA A 297 1.56 -8.38 -33.52
N SER A 298 0.68 -8.42 -34.54
CA SER A 298 -0.36 -7.41 -34.76
C SER A 298 -1.59 -7.59 -33.87
N ASP A 299 -1.82 -8.80 -33.38
CA ASP A 299 -2.96 -9.16 -32.54
C ASP A 299 -2.50 -10.03 -31.36
N TRP A 300 -2.99 -9.70 -30.17
CA TRP A 300 -2.73 -10.44 -28.93
C TRP A 300 -3.90 -10.22 -27.95
N SER A 301 -4.09 -11.16 -27.03
CA SER A 301 -5.21 -11.11 -26.07
C SER A 301 -4.78 -10.69 -24.67
N CYS A 302 -3.52 -10.95 -24.31
CA CYS A 302 -2.97 -10.58 -23.02
C CYS A 302 -1.52 -10.12 -23.14
N VAL A 303 -1.04 -9.47 -22.09
CA VAL A 303 0.35 -9.03 -21.96
C VAL A 303 0.91 -9.57 -20.66
N LYS A 304 2.05 -10.26 -20.72
CA LYS A 304 2.81 -10.68 -19.55
C LYS A 304 3.81 -9.59 -19.20
N ASP A 305 3.75 -9.11 -17.97
CA ASP A 305 4.82 -8.35 -17.34
C ASP A 305 5.95 -9.33 -16.98
N VAL A 306 7.15 -9.10 -17.52
CA VAL A 306 8.29 -10.01 -17.32
C VAL A 306 8.83 -9.93 -15.89
N TYR A 307 8.83 -8.75 -15.27
CA TYR A 307 9.40 -8.57 -13.95
C TYR A 307 8.44 -9.03 -12.86
N SER A 308 7.15 -8.68 -12.98
CA SER A 308 6.15 -9.18 -12.04
C SER A 308 5.60 -10.54 -12.38
N GLY A 309 5.76 -11.07 -13.59
CA GLY A 309 5.11 -12.31 -14.01
C GLY A 309 3.58 -12.26 -14.02
N LEU A 310 2.97 -11.10 -13.74
CA LEU A 310 1.53 -10.88 -13.87
C LEU A 310 1.13 -10.87 -15.35
N ILE A 311 -0.06 -11.36 -15.63
CA ILE A 311 -0.65 -11.35 -16.96
C ILE A 311 -1.85 -10.44 -16.95
N TRP A 312 -1.85 -9.47 -17.87
CA TRP A 312 -2.82 -8.40 -17.96
C TRP A 312 -3.70 -8.59 -19.18
N GLU A 313 -4.99 -8.31 -19.01
CA GLU A 313 -5.96 -8.28 -20.09
C GLU A 313 -5.68 -7.13 -21.07
N VAL A 314 -5.85 -7.40 -22.37
CA VAL A 314 -5.97 -6.37 -23.40
C VAL A 314 -7.44 -6.12 -23.71
N LYS A 315 -7.88 -4.86 -23.60
CA LYS A 315 -9.26 -4.45 -23.88
C LYS A 315 -9.53 -4.43 -25.39
N SER A 316 -10.79 -4.46 -25.80
CA SER A 316 -11.22 -4.34 -27.20
C SER A 316 -11.74 -2.92 -27.53
N GLU A 317 -11.69 -2.51 -28.80
CA GLU A 317 -12.42 -1.34 -29.33
C GLU A 317 -13.82 -1.68 -29.82
N ASP A 318 -14.16 -2.96 -29.93
CA ASP A 318 -15.48 -3.38 -30.38
C ASP A 318 -16.52 -3.14 -29.28
N ALA A 319 -17.40 -2.15 -29.50
CA ALA A 319 -18.46 -1.77 -28.57
C ALA A 319 -19.48 -2.89 -28.29
N ALA A 320 -19.54 -3.94 -29.13
CA ALA A 320 -20.37 -5.12 -28.88
C ALA A 320 -19.68 -6.15 -27.96
N SER A 321 -18.37 -6.04 -27.75
CA SER A 321 -17.62 -7.00 -26.95
C SER A 321 -17.81 -6.78 -25.45
N LEU A 322 -17.79 -7.88 -24.69
CA LEU A 322 -17.77 -7.83 -23.24
C LEU A 322 -16.52 -7.11 -22.72
N ASN A 323 -15.36 -7.31 -23.35
CA ASN A 323 -14.10 -6.64 -22.97
C ASN A 323 -13.91 -5.28 -23.67
N TYR A 324 -14.97 -4.63 -24.13
CA TYR A 324 -14.89 -3.27 -24.68
C TYR A 324 -14.28 -2.30 -23.66
N LYS A 325 -13.34 -1.45 -24.10
CA LYS A 325 -12.56 -0.56 -23.23
C LYS A 325 -13.39 0.50 -22.51
N GLU A 326 -14.54 0.89 -23.06
CA GLU A 326 -15.45 1.89 -22.45
C GLU A 326 -16.67 1.25 -21.78
N ARG A 327 -16.71 -0.09 -21.66
CA ARG A 327 -17.82 -0.75 -20.98
C ARG A 327 -17.74 -0.48 -19.49
N LEU A 328 -18.82 0.08 -18.92
CA LEU A 328 -18.88 0.55 -17.54
C LEU A 328 -19.46 -0.51 -16.62
N PHE A 329 -18.80 -0.70 -15.48
CA PHE A 329 -19.20 -1.62 -14.42
C PHE A 329 -19.34 -0.89 -13.09
N ALA A 330 -20.26 -1.34 -12.24
CA ALA A 330 -20.25 -0.99 -10.82
C ALA A 330 -19.13 -1.78 -10.12
N LEU A 331 -18.42 -1.14 -9.19
CA LEU A 331 -17.38 -1.82 -8.44
C LEU A 331 -18.01 -2.83 -7.46
N GLU A 332 -17.68 -4.10 -7.62
CA GLU A 332 -17.96 -5.16 -6.66
C GLU A 332 -16.67 -5.94 -6.41
N ILE A 333 -16.33 -6.08 -5.13
CA ILE A 333 -15.16 -6.85 -4.71
C ILE A 333 -15.68 -7.91 -3.76
N ALA A 334 -15.59 -9.18 -4.14
CA ALA A 334 -16.04 -10.30 -3.33
C ALA A 334 -15.58 -10.14 -1.87
N ASP A 335 -16.54 -10.29 -0.95
CA ASP A 335 -16.38 -10.16 0.51
C ASP A 335 -15.84 -8.82 1.05
N LYS A 336 -15.58 -7.82 0.19
CA LYS A 336 -15.00 -6.53 0.57
C LYS A 336 -15.89 -5.32 0.25
N PHE A 337 -16.58 -5.33 -0.89
CA PHE A 337 -17.44 -4.23 -1.29
C PHE A 337 -18.61 -4.71 -2.13
N ILE A 338 -19.82 -4.40 -1.66
CA ILE A 338 -21.07 -4.62 -2.38
C ILE A 338 -21.55 -3.24 -2.88
N PRO A 339 -21.72 -3.04 -4.19
CA PRO A 339 -22.04 -1.73 -4.76
C PRO A 339 -23.42 -1.24 -4.32
N PHE A 340 -23.60 0.08 -4.38
CA PHE A 340 -24.92 0.68 -4.28
C PHE A 340 -25.80 0.29 -5.48
N ALA A 341 -27.07 0.02 -5.23
CA ALA A 341 -27.98 -0.53 -6.26
C ALA A 341 -28.16 0.41 -7.47
N LYS A 342 -28.04 1.73 -7.28
CA LYS A 342 -28.12 2.68 -8.39
C LYS A 342 -26.85 2.69 -9.25
N ASP A 343 -25.68 2.32 -8.71
CA ASP A 343 -24.45 2.15 -9.49
C ASP A 343 -24.59 0.93 -10.41
N VAL A 344 -25.15 -0.17 -9.90
CA VAL A 344 -25.48 -1.36 -10.69
C VAL A 344 -26.46 -1.01 -11.83
N THR A 345 -27.43 -0.13 -11.56
CA THR A 345 -28.39 0.36 -12.56
C THR A 345 -27.73 1.26 -13.61
N ALA A 346 -26.71 2.03 -13.23
CA ALA A 346 -25.96 2.92 -14.11
C ALA A 346 -24.93 2.19 -14.99
N ALA A 347 -24.60 0.92 -14.69
CA ALA A 347 -23.67 0.12 -15.47
C ALA A 347 -24.19 -0.20 -16.88
N SER A 348 -23.28 -0.50 -17.81
CA SER A 348 -23.63 -0.68 -19.24
C SER A 348 -24.46 -1.94 -19.54
N CYS A 349 -24.59 -2.88 -18.60
CA CYS A 349 -25.21 -4.19 -18.83
C CYS A 349 -26.65 -4.11 -19.35
N GLN A 350 -27.46 -3.17 -18.84
CA GLN A 350 -28.85 -2.99 -19.30
C GLN A 350 -28.93 -2.58 -20.76
N ALA A 351 -28.08 -1.62 -21.17
CA ALA A 351 -27.98 -1.17 -22.55
C ALA A 351 -27.41 -2.27 -23.48
N ALA A 352 -26.49 -3.07 -22.96
CA ALA A 352 -25.92 -4.23 -23.66
C ALA A 352 -26.90 -5.42 -23.77
N GLY A 353 -27.96 -5.45 -22.95
CA GLY A 353 -28.94 -6.54 -22.92
C GLY A 353 -28.43 -7.81 -22.23
N ASP A 354 -27.50 -7.67 -21.28
CA ASP A 354 -26.95 -8.79 -20.49
C ASP A 354 -27.04 -8.53 -18.98
N ALA A 355 -26.52 -9.46 -18.18
CA ALA A 355 -26.55 -9.41 -16.71
C ALA A 355 -25.15 -9.23 -16.09
N ILE A 356 -24.17 -8.75 -16.84
CA ILE A 356 -22.78 -8.57 -16.36
C ILE A 356 -22.58 -7.10 -16.03
N CYS A 357 -23.04 -6.73 -14.83
CA CYS A 357 -23.15 -5.33 -14.40
C CYS A 357 -22.02 -4.91 -13.46
N THR A 358 -21.42 -5.85 -12.74
CA THR A 358 -20.37 -5.55 -11.75
C THR A 358 -19.00 -6.05 -12.19
N THR A 359 -17.95 -5.53 -11.54
CA THR A 359 -16.59 -6.05 -11.74
C THR A 359 -16.48 -7.52 -11.35
N GLN A 360 -17.23 -7.99 -10.35
CA GLN A 360 -17.25 -9.40 -9.95
C GLN A 360 -17.95 -10.29 -10.99
N ASP A 361 -19.07 -9.84 -11.58
CA ASP A 361 -19.71 -10.55 -12.69
C ASP A 361 -18.75 -10.70 -13.88
N TYR A 362 -18.03 -9.62 -14.21
CA TYR A 362 -17.04 -9.61 -15.28
C TYR A 362 -15.92 -10.62 -15.04
N ILE A 363 -15.33 -10.59 -13.84
CA ILE A 363 -14.28 -11.52 -13.43
C ILE A 363 -14.77 -12.96 -13.50
N ASN A 364 -15.96 -13.25 -12.98
CA ASN A 364 -16.55 -14.58 -13.03
C ASN A 364 -16.68 -15.08 -14.47
N ARG A 365 -17.14 -14.20 -15.37
CA ARG A 365 -17.29 -14.55 -16.79
C ARG A 365 -15.94 -14.77 -17.49
N ILE A 366 -14.96 -13.90 -17.29
CA ILE A 366 -13.64 -14.04 -17.92
C ILE A 366 -12.90 -15.28 -17.41
N ASN A 367 -13.04 -15.63 -16.13
CA ASN A 367 -12.50 -16.87 -15.56
C ASN A 367 -13.20 -18.13 -16.11
N GLN A 368 -14.50 -18.03 -16.42
CA GLN A 368 -15.23 -19.11 -17.10
C GLN A 368 -14.79 -19.26 -18.56
N ASP A 369 -14.61 -18.14 -19.27
CA ASP A 369 -14.17 -18.11 -20.67
C ASP A 369 -12.68 -18.48 -20.84
N LYS A 370 -11.94 -18.53 -19.73
CA LYS A 370 -10.51 -18.84 -19.67
C LYS A 370 -9.68 -17.94 -20.58
N LEU A 371 -9.87 -16.62 -20.49
CA LEU A 371 -9.08 -15.66 -21.27
C LEU A 371 -7.58 -15.95 -21.10
N CYS A 372 -6.87 -16.11 -22.23
CA CYS A 372 -5.45 -16.48 -22.27
C CYS A 372 -5.12 -17.80 -21.55
N GLY A 373 -6.08 -18.72 -21.50
CA GLY A 373 -5.96 -20.01 -20.82
C GLY A 373 -6.03 -19.95 -19.28
N LEU A 374 -6.35 -18.79 -18.68
CA LEU A 374 -6.26 -18.56 -17.24
C LEU A 374 -7.63 -18.44 -16.57
N GLN A 375 -7.72 -18.84 -15.30
CA GLN A 375 -8.94 -18.79 -14.49
C GLN A 375 -8.75 -18.06 -13.14
N THR A 376 -7.62 -17.37 -13.00
CA THR A 376 -7.17 -16.67 -11.79
C THR A 376 -7.28 -15.14 -11.95
N TRP A 377 -8.12 -14.67 -12.87
CA TRP A 377 -8.34 -13.26 -13.11
C TRP A 377 -8.98 -12.60 -11.89
N ARG A 378 -8.48 -11.42 -11.55
CA ARG A 378 -8.96 -10.56 -10.47
C ARG A 378 -8.76 -9.09 -10.84
N LEU A 379 -9.35 -8.20 -10.05
CA LEU A 379 -8.97 -6.79 -10.07
C LEU A 379 -7.49 -6.65 -9.70
N PRO A 380 -6.73 -5.77 -10.35
CA PRO A 380 -5.40 -5.39 -9.90
C PRO A 380 -5.50 -4.62 -8.59
N THR A 381 -4.44 -4.66 -7.78
CA THR A 381 -4.28 -3.68 -6.70
C THR A 381 -3.92 -2.31 -7.29
N ASN A 382 -4.07 -1.25 -6.50
CA ASN A 382 -3.62 0.08 -6.93
C ASN A 382 -2.12 0.12 -7.22
N SER A 383 -1.29 -0.57 -6.43
CA SER A 383 0.15 -0.62 -6.67
C SER A 383 0.48 -1.38 -7.95
N GLU A 384 -0.18 -2.51 -8.21
CA GLU A 384 0.01 -3.27 -9.46
C GLU A 384 -0.37 -2.45 -10.69
N GLN A 385 -1.49 -1.71 -10.64
CA GLN A 385 -1.89 -0.82 -11.74
C GLN A 385 -0.90 0.35 -11.89
N TYR A 386 -0.45 0.92 -10.78
CA TYR A 386 0.46 2.06 -10.82
C TYR A 386 1.83 1.71 -11.40
N MET A 387 2.34 0.52 -11.08
CA MET A 387 3.60 0.02 -11.64
C MET A 387 3.55 -0.21 -13.15
N MET A 388 2.35 -0.19 -13.74
CA MET A 388 2.17 -0.34 -15.18
C MET A 388 2.18 0.99 -15.93
N LEU A 389 2.23 2.11 -15.20
CA LEU A 389 2.21 3.44 -15.79
C LEU A 389 3.59 3.83 -16.32
N ASP A 390 3.63 4.27 -17.57
CA ASP A 390 4.78 4.95 -18.14
C ASP A 390 4.73 6.44 -17.73
N LEU A 391 5.30 6.79 -16.58
CA LEU A 391 5.27 8.16 -16.06
C LEU A 391 6.16 9.12 -16.87
N GLY A 392 7.05 8.62 -17.72
CA GLY A 392 7.86 9.44 -18.62
C GLY A 392 7.13 9.91 -19.88
N GLU A 393 5.98 9.34 -20.21
CA GLU A 393 5.11 9.90 -21.26
C GLU A 393 4.28 11.05 -20.68
N VAL A 394 4.49 12.27 -21.18
CA VAL A 394 3.88 13.50 -20.63
C VAL A 394 3.07 14.27 -21.67
N GLY A 395 2.16 15.12 -21.21
CA GLY A 395 1.30 15.98 -22.04
C GLY A 395 -0.17 15.58 -22.01
N ASP A 396 -1.02 16.37 -22.68
CA ASP A 396 -2.49 16.21 -22.62
C ASP A 396 -2.98 14.90 -23.24
N ASP A 397 -2.24 14.35 -24.21
CA ASP A 397 -2.56 13.09 -24.89
C ASP A 397 -1.84 11.86 -24.30
N ALA A 398 -1.14 12.05 -23.17
CA ALA A 398 -0.40 10.99 -22.51
C ALA A 398 -1.34 9.88 -22.00
N VAL A 399 -0.92 8.63 -22.12
CA VAL A 399 -1.64 7.48 -21.55
C VAL A 399 -0.80 6.70 -20.55
N GLY A 400 -1.49 5.99 -19.67
CA GLY A 400 -0.97 5.18 -18.57
C GLY A 400 -0.09 4.06 -19.08
N PHE A 401 -0.72 3.10 -19.74
CA PHE A 401 -0.02 1.89 -20.16
C PHE A 401 0.52 2.09 -21.58
N ASN A 402 1.70 1.52 -21.83
CA ASN A 402 2.37 1.56 -23.12
C ASN A 402 1.46 1.07 -24.27
N ARG A 403 1.24 1.92 -25.28
CA ARG A 403 0.31 1.68 -26.40
C ARG A 403 0.70 0.50 -27.30
N ASP A 404 1.97 0.12 -27.35
CA ASP A 404 2.43 -1.01 -28.17
C ASP A 404 1.98 -2.36 -27.60
N TYR A 405 1.62 -2.39 -26.32
CA TYR A 405 1.13 -3.57 -25.59
C TYR A 405 -0.33 -3.42 -25.14
N PHE A 406 -0.76 -2.19 -24.84
CA PHE A 406 -2.11 -1.86 -24.39
C PHE A 406 -2.70 -0.75 -25.27
N PRO A 407 -3.05 -1.05 -26.53
CA PRO A 407 -3.49 -0.06 -27.51
C PRO A 407 -4.83 0.60 -27.15
N HIS A 408 -5.61 -0.05 -26.27
CA HIS A 408 -6.99 0.32 -25.96
C HIS A 408 -7.09 0.76 -24.50
N GLN A 409 -7.13 2.07 -24.29
CA GLN A 409 -7.22 2.76 -23.00
C GLN A 409 -8.60 3.40 -22.83
N PRO A 410 -9.11 3.52 -21.59
CA PRO A 410 -10.32 4.28 -21.31
C PRO A 410 -10.12 5.76 -21.63
N GLN A 411 -11.19 6.43 -22.06
CA GLN A 411 -11.17 7.87 -22.31
C GLN A 411 -11.35 8.70 -21.02
N ASN A 412 -11.00 9.98 -21.09
CA ASN A 412 -11.33 10.94 -20.05
C ASN A 412 -12.85 11.15 -19.99
N THR A 413 -13.36 11.33 -18.78
CA THR A 413 -14.75 11.63 -18.46
C THR A 413 -14.83 12.91 -17.63
N GLU A 414 -16.02 13.36 -17.27
CA GLU A 414 -16.17 14.50 -16.36
C GLU A 414 -15.65 14.22 -14.93
N PHE A 415 -15.45 12.95 -14.57
CA PHE A 415 -15.02 12.52 -13.22
C PHE A 415 -13.60 11.96 -13.18
N PHE A 416 -13.09 11.44 -14.30
CA PHE A 416 -11.85 10.69 -14.36
C PHE A 416 -11.02 11.03 -15.59
N ASP A 417 -9.73 11.26 -15.39
CA ASP A 417 -8.71 11.38 -16.43
C ASP A 417 -8.19 9.98 -16.80
N GLY A 418 -9.07 9.22 -17.45
CA GLY A 418 -8.87 7.79 -17.70
C GLY A 418 -8.91 6.98 -16.41
N HIS A 419 -9.64 5.87 -16.40
CA HIS A 419 -9.73 5.03 -15.22
C HIS A 419 -10.12 3.59 -15.54
N THR A 420 -9.55 2.65 -14.79
CA THR A 420 -10.07 1.29 -14.68
C THR A 420 -10.09 0.88 -13.22
N TRP A 421 -11.14 0.18 -12.80
CA TRP A 421 -11.29 -0.28 -11.43
C TRP A 421 -10.08 -1.10 -10.94
N THR A 422 -9.71 -0.87 -9.68
CA THR A 422 -8.77 -1.68 -8.91
C THR A 422 -9.47 -2.24 -7.66
N SER A 423 -8.78 -3.11 -6.91
CA SER A 423 -9.24 -3.54 -5.58
C SER A 423 -8.96 -2.49 -4.48
N GLY A 424 -8.69 -1.24 -4.89
CA GLY A 424 -8.10 -0.17 -4.10
C GLY A 424 -9.03 0.59 -3.16
N ILE A 425 -9.84 -0.13 -2.38
CA ILE A 425 -10.63 0.50 -1.31
C ILE A 425 -9.68 1.17 -0.32
N ALA A 426 -9.87 2.47 -0.14
CA ALA A 426 -9.16 3.26 0.84
C ALA A 426 -10.03 3.37 2.11
N TYR A 427 -9.45 3.13 3.28
CA TYR A 427 -10.17 3.28 4.54
C TYR A 427 -9.82 4.63 5.20
N LEU A 428 -10.10 5.72 4.49
CA LEU A 428 -9.92 7.08 5.00
C LEU A 428 -11.14 7.51 5.83
N ASN A 429 -11.28 6.95 7.03
CA ASN A 429 -12.47 7.10 7.89
C ASN A 429 -12.61 8.47 8.60
N THR A 430 -12.17 9.57 8.00
CA THR A 430 -12.13 10.89 8.69
C THR A 430 -12.63 12.07 7.88
N SER A 431 -13.33 11.87 6.76
CA SER A 431 -14.07 12.99 6.18
C SER A 431 -15.36 13.19 6.99
N GLN A 432 -15.51 14.35 7.62
CA GLN A 432 -16.78 14.76 8.24
C GLN A 432 -17.95 14.86 7.22
N PHE A 433 -17.63 14.78 5.92
CA PHE A 433 -18.57 14.78 4.81
C PHE A 433 -18.83 13.37 4.25
N GLN A 434 -18.28 12.32 4.87
CA GLN A 434 -18.52 10.95 4.42
C GLN A 434 -19.98 10.57 4.70
N SER A 435 -20.67 10.21 3.63
CA SER A 435 -22.04 9.73 3.64
C SER A 435 -22.12 8.39 4.38
N TYR A 436 -23.19 8.19 5.15
CA TYR A 436 -23.41 6.93 5.85
C TYR A 436 -23.46 5.77 4.86
N GLY A 437 -22.68 4.72 5.14
CA GLY A 437 -22.60 3.53 4.28
C GLY A 437 -21.70 3.68 3.06
N SER A 438 -21.00 4.80 2.87
CA SER A 438 -19.98 4.92 1.81
C SER A 438 -18.62 4.38 2.24
N MET A 439 -17.73 4.15 1.29
CA MET A 439 -16.32 3.86 1.50
C MET A 439 -15.45 4.75 0.61
N GLN A 440 -14.20 4.95 0.97
CA GLN A 440 -13.27 5.67 0.11
C GLN A 440 -12.62 4.69 -0.86
N TYR A 441 -12.30 5.15 -2.05
CA TYR A 441 -11.59 4.41 -3.09
C TYR A 441 -10.45 5.28 -3.57
N LEU A 442 -9.25 4.73 -3.64
CA LEU A 442 -8.10 5.45 -4.15
C LEU A 442 -8.08 5.30 -5.67
N TYR A 443 -8.53 6.34 -6.36
CA TYR A 443 -8.47 6.48 -7.81
C TYR A 443 -7.05 6.89 -8.23
N THR A 444 -6.60 6.39 -9.39
CA THR A 444 -5.36 6.79 -10.07
C THR A 444 -5.70 7.27 -11.48
N ALA A 445 -5.28 8.47 -11.84
CA ALA A 445 -5.42 9.00 -13.20
C ALA A 445 -4.56 8.21 -14.19
N LEU A 446 -5.16 7.76 -15.28
CA LEU A 446 -4.51 6.95 -16.30
C LEU A 446 -4.18 7.73 -17.58
N SER A 447 -4.53 9.00 -17.70
CA SER A 447 -4.23 9.80 -18.89
C SER A 447 -4.11 11.29 -18.61
N GLY A 448 -3.59 12.01 -19.60
CA GLY A 448 -3.45 13.47 -19.58
C GLY A 448 -2.39 13.98 -18.62
N ALA A 449 -2.47 15.27 -18.31
CA ALA A 449 -1.49 15.98 -17.51
C ALA A 449 -1.45 15.53 -16.03
N THR A 450 -2.55 14.95 -15.52
CA THR A 450 -2.69 14.45 -14.15
C THR A 450 -2.33 12.97 -14.03
N LYS A 451 -1.89 12.32 -15.11
CA LYS A 451 -1.56 10.88 -15.11
C LYS A 451 -0.62 10.51 -13.96
N GLY A 452 -0.99 9.48 -13.20
CA GLY A 452 -0.28 9.05 -12.00
C GLY A 452 -0.69 9.80 -10.73
N GLU A 453 -1.44 10.90 -10.81
CA GLU A 453 -2.05 11.49 -9.62
C GLU A 453 -3.05 10.50 -9.00
N ARG A 454 -2.98 10.35 -7.68
CA ARG A 454 -3.91 9.52 -6.92
C ARG A 454 -4.76 10.38 -6.02
N SER A 455 -6.07 10.17 -6.06
CA SER A 455 -7.02 10.91 -5.23
C SER A 455 -8.05 9.96 -4.62
N PRO A 456 -8.38 10.12 -3.33
CA PRO A 456 -9.50 9.39 -2.76
C PRO A 456 -10.82 9.96 -3.28
N ILE A 457 -11.72 9.07 -3.68
CA ILE A 457 -13.11 9.37 -4.01
C ILE A 457 -14.04 8.58 -3.10
N GLU A 458 -15.27 9.06 -2.96
CA GLU A 458 -16.30 8.38 -2.18
C GLU A 458 -17.15 7.46 -3.05
N LEU A 459 -17.26 6.18 -2.67
CA LEU A 459 -18.12 5.19 -3.30
C LEU A 459 -19.26 4.80 -2.36
N TYR A 460 -20.48 4.76 -2.88
CA TYR A 460 -21.64 4.31 -2.12
C TYR A 460 -21.72 2.78 -2.12
N SER A 461 -21.98 2.19 -0.95
CA SER A 461 -22.16 0.74 -0.84
C SER A 461 -23.64 0.36 -0.78
N SER A 462 -23.92 -0.93 -0.72
CA SER A 462 -25.25 -1.47 -0.42
C SER A 462 -25.87 -0.97 0.90
N SER A 463 -25.06 -0.41 1.81
CA SER A 463 -25.54 0.18 3.07
C SER A 463 -25.96 1.66 2.95
N THR A 464 -25.70 2.30 1.80
CA THR A 464 -26.07 3.69 1.54
C THR A 464 -27.58 3.83 1.33
N ALA A 465 -28.16 4.90 1.85
CA ALA A 465 -29.60 5.16 1.74
C ALA A 465 -30.03 5.34 0.27
N ALA A 466 -31.18 4.74 -0.09
CA ALA A 466 -31.64 4.63 -1.47
C ALA A 466 -32.01 5.95 -2.17
N ASP A 467 -32.13 7.04 -1.41
CA ASP A 467 -32.39 8.39 -1.91
C ASP A 467 -31.15 9.06 -2.51
N ASN A 468 -29.94 8.59 -2.20
CA ASN A 468 -28.70 9.08 -2.81
C ASN A 468 -28.65 8.80 -4.32
N ASP A 469 -28.02 9.69 -5.08
CA ASP A 469 -27.71 9.46 -6.49
C ASP A 469 -26.61 8.39 -6.65
N PRO A 470 -26.41 7.80 -7.84
CA PRO A 470 -25.28 6.92 -8.10
C PRO A 470 -23.95 7.59 -7.71
N SER A 471 -23.00 6.79 -7.24
CA SER A 471 -21.61 7.23 -7.07
C SER A 471 -20.91 7.25 -8.42
N TYR A 472 -20.24 6.16 -8.81
CA TYR A 472 -19.49 6.09 -10.07
C TYR A 472 -19.58 4.69 -10.68
N VAL A 473 -19.55 4.66 -12.02
CA VAL A 473 -19.28 3.46 -12.81
C VAL A 473 -18.05 3.71 -13.68
N SER A 474 -17.28 2.67 -13.95
CA SER A 474 -16.03 2.82 -14.68
C SER A 474 -15.64 1.54 -15.41
N PRO A 475 -14.77 1.62 -16.42
CA PRO A 475 -14.21 0.43 -17.05
C PRO A 475 -13.38 -0.44 -16.10
N ILE A 476 -13.06 -1.65 -16.55
CA ILE A 476 -12.23 -2.63 -15.83
C ILE A 476 -11.13 -3.18 -16.74
N ARG A 477 -9.93 -3.36 -16.20
CA ARG A 477 -8.87 -4.21 -16.75
C ARG A 477 -8.42 -5.17 -15.67
N VAL A 478 -8.44 -6.47 -15.95
CA VAL A 478 -8.09 -7.50 -14.97
C VAL A 478 -6.66 -7.98 -15.11
N VAL A 479 -6.15 -8.57 -14.02
CA VAL A 479 -4.83 -9.20 -13.94
C VAL A 479 -4.95 -10.63 -13.42
N ALA A 480 -4.03 -11.50 -13.83
CA ALA A 480 -3.97 -12.90 -13.42
C ALA A 480 -2.52 -13.35 -13.13
N THR A 481 -2.39 -14.47 -12.44
CA THR A 481 -1.15 -15.22 -12.26
C THR A 481 -1.25 -16.57 -12.96
N LYS A 482 -0.17 -17.06 -13.58
CA LYS A 482 -0.14 -18.47 -14.01
C LYS A 482 -0.16 -19.34 -12.75
N GLU A 483 -1.11 -20.27 -12.65
CA GLU A 483 -1.03 -21.32 -11.63
C GLU A 483 0.25 -22.12 -11.91
N ASN A 484 1.16 -22.15 -10.94
CA ASN A 484 2.25 -23.11 -10.98
C ASN A 484 1.61 -24.48 -10.79
N ASN A 485 1.52 -25.26 -11.87
CA ASN A 485 1.33 -26.70 -11.76
C ASN A 485 2.55 -27.28 -11.02
N GLN A 486 2.50 -27.31 -9.69
CA GLN A 486 3.40 -28.08 -8.83
C GLN A 486 2.67 -29.28 -8.26
#